data_AF-A0A547ERK3-F1
#
_entry.id   AF-A0A547ERK3-F1
#
_cell.length_a   1.000
_cell.length_b   1.000
_cell.length_c   1.000
_cell.angle_alpha   90.00
_cell.angle_beta   90.00
_cell.angle_gamma   90.00
#
_symmetry.space_group_name_H-M   'P 1'
#
loop_
_entity.id
_entity.type
_entity.pdbx_description
1 polymer ?
#
loop_
_entity_poly.entity_id
_entity_poly.type
_entity_poly.pdbx_seq_one_letter_code
_entity_poly.pdbx_strand_id
1 'polypeptide(L)'
;MPNHNQDLKKEWFNKARIDYHSPFLMLWLSCNSWYNFHYSLGKDRTHIDRIKSDTSNQNKLYKEFERIFTSGKIKEKTNLWNNIEQLHFALVQAELKYSGSNIPSEYSKFNLENVLIDFPNKTNSVAYQNLVIHNAKTRAGKLKTQYANAHDLGNLVLVEDIQKIFSGLLEIIYQVRCHLVHGSLSPTPENHEVVKYCYLILWDCLKGFCD
;
A
#
# COMPACT_ATOMS: atom_id res chain seq x y z
N MET A 1 38.90 -14.36 29.60
CA MET A 1 38.98 -14.90 28.22
C MET A 1 37.62 -14.71 27.56
N PRO A 2 37.54 -14.24 26.30
CA PRO A 2 36.26 -14.12 25.61
C PRO A 2 35.63 -15.50 25.51
N ASN A 3 34.36 -15.63 25.89
CA ASN A 3 33.64 -16.88 25.84
C ASN A 3 33.28 -17.17 24.37
N HIS A 4 34.19 -17.79 23.61
CA HIS A 4 34.00 -18.13 22.20
C HIS A 4 32.90 -19.19 21.95
N ASN A 5 32.19 -19.63 22.99
CA ASN A 5 31.14 -20.64 22.92
C ASN A 5 29.71 -20.07 22.82
N GLN A 6 29.52 -18.74 22.75
CA GLN A 6 28.20 -18.15 22.55
C GLN A 6 27.91 -17.91 21.06
N ASP A 7 26.94 -18.64 20.50
CA ASP A 7 26.48 -18.42 19.12
C ASP A 7 25.60 -17.17 19.03
N LEU A 8 26.23 -16.04 18.67
CA LEU A 8 25.57 -14.72 18.59
C LEU A 8 24.91 -14.43 17.23
N LYS A 9 24.80 -15.43 16.33
CA LYS A 9 24.34 -15.20 14.94
C LYS A 9 22.94 -14.61 14.89
N LYS A 10 22.05 -15.03 15.80
CA LYS A 10 20.64 -14.61 15.84
C LYS A 10 20.51 -13.17 16.31
N GLU A 11 21.27 -12.75 17.33
CA GLU A 11 21.25 -11.37 17.80
C GLU A 11 21.76 -10.41 16.71
N TRP A 12 22.88 -10.74 16.06
CA TRP A 12 23.43 -9.91 14.99
C TRP A 12 22.50 -9.87 13.77
N PHE A 13 21.93 -11.00 13.36
CA PHE A 13 20.93 -11.05 12.29
C PHE A 13 19.72 -10.16 12.61
N ASN A 14 19.19 -10.25 13.83
CA ASN A 14 18.06 -9.41 14.24
C ASN A 14 18.42 -7.91 14.28
N LYS A 15 19.63 -7.56 14.73
CA LYS A 15 20.12 -6.16 14.75
C LYS A 15 20.39 -5.60 13.36
N ALA A 16 20.71 -6.45 12.38
CA ALA A 16 20.94 -6.05 10.99
C ALA A 16 19.64 -5.77 10.23
N ARG A 17 18.47 -6.17 10.76
CA ARG A 17 17.18 -5.89 10.14
C ARG A 17 16.92 -4.39 10.14
N ILE A 18 16.61 -3.85 8.97
CA ILE A 18 16.16 -2.47 8.82
C ILE A 18 14.78 -2.37 9.46
N ASP A 19 14.64 -1.44 10.39
CA ASP A 19 13.35 -1.01 10.91
C ASP A 19 12.75 0.03 9.96
N TYR A 20 11.63 -0.33 9.33
CA TYR A 20 10.94 0.54 8.38
C TYR A 20 9.99 1.55 9.03
N HIS A 21 9.75 1.51 10.35
CA HIS A 21 8.80 2.41 11.02
C HIS A 21 9.23 3.88 10.91
N SER A 22 10.47 4.20 11.30
CA SER A 22 10.99 5.56 11.22
C SER A 22 11.13 6.06 9.77
N PRO A 23 11.73 5.31 8.83
CA PRO A 23 11.76 5.68 7.41
C PRO A 23 10.37 5.91 6.82
N PHE A 24 9.39 5.09 7.16
CA PHE A 24 8.01 5.25 6.70
C PHE A 24 7.38 6.55 7.20
N LEU A 25 7.52 6.87 8.49
CA LEU A 25 7.00 8.12 9.05
C LEU A 25 7.68 9.35 8.42
N MET A 26 9.00 9.31 8.22
CA MET A 26 9.73 10.41 7.57
C MET A 26 9.29 10.60 6.12
N LEU A 27 9.10 9.50 5.39
CA LEU A 27 8.59 9.54 4.01
C LEU A 27 7.14 10.06 3.97
N TRP A 28 6.29 9.63 4.91
CA TRP A 28 4.94 10.15 5.04
C TRP A 28 4.93 11.65 5.32
N LEU A 29 5.83 12.16 6.17
CA LEU A 29 5.95 13.60 6.41
C LEU A 29 6.30 14.38 5.15
N SER A 30 7.16 13.82 4.27
CA SER A 30 7.43 14.39 2.94
C SER A 30 6.16 14.42 2.08
N CYS A 31 5.43 13.30 2.00
CA CYS A 31 4.14 13.22 1.31
C CYS A 31 3.13 14.25 1.82
N ASN A 32 3.03 14.36 3.15
CA ASN A 32 2.14 15.27 3.87
C ASN A 32 2.48 16.74 3.59
N SER A 33 3.77 17.09 3.59
CA SER A 33 4.24 18.41 3.20
C SER A 33 3.85 18.75 1.77
N TRP A 34 4.04 17.81 0.83
CA TRP A 34 3.64 18.00 -0.57
C TRP A 34 2.15 18.25 -0.72
N TYR A 35 1.28 17.37 -0.19
CA TYR A 35 -0.16 17.55 -0.42
C TYR A 35 -0.75 18.75 0.32
N ASN A 36 -0.21 19.12 1.49
CA ASN A 36 -0.66 20.32 2.20
C ASN A 36 -0.34 21.58 1.42
N PHE A 37 0.88 21.67 0.88
CA PHE A 37 1.27 22.78 0.02
C PHE A 37 0.42 22.82 -1.26
N HIS A 38 0.20 21.65 -1.88
CA HIS A 38 -0.41 21.57 -3.20
C HIS A 38 -1.94 21.75 -3.21
N TYR A 39 -2.65 21.14 -2.26
CA TYR A 39 -4.12 21.17 -2.20
C TYR A 39 -4.66 22.16 -1.15
N SER A 40 -3.88 22.50 -0.12
CA SER A 40 -4.26 23.47 0.92
C SER A 40 -5.63 23.21 1.56
N LEU A 41 -5.93 21.94 1.90
CA LEU A 41 -7.19 21.54 2.54
C LEU A 41 -7.06 21.49 4.07
N GLY A 42 -8.18 21.47 4.79
CA GLY A 42 -8.18 21.63 6.25
C GLY A 42 -7.87 20.37 7.06
N LYS A 43 -8.15 19.16 6.54
CA LYS A 43 -7.97 17.90 7.29
C LYS A 43 -7.22 16.87 6.45
N ASP A 44 -6.43 16.01 7.11
CA ASP A 44 -5.74 14.90 6.44
C ASP A 44 -6.70 14.06 5.58
N ARG A 45 -7.85 13.65 6.15
CA ARG A 45 -8.85 12.85 5.42
C ARG A 45 -9.31 13.53 4.12
N THR A 46 -9.56 14.84 4.15
CA THR A 46 -9.98 15.58 2.95
C THR A 46 -8.89 15.62 1.88
N HIS A 47 -7.61 15.67 2.28
CA HIS A 47 -6.50 15.51 1.33
C HIS A 47 -6.48 14.13 0.70
N ILE A 48 -6.58 13.07 1.51
CA ILE A 48 -6.57 11.70 1.00
C ILE A 48 -7.72 11.47 0.01
N ASP A 49 -8.94 11.88 0.33
CA ASP A 49 -10.09 11.73 -0.57
C ASP A 49 -9.94 12.56 -1.86
N ARG A 50 -9.31 13.75 -1.76
CA ARG A 50 -8.97 14.56 -2.94
C ARG A 50 -7.93 13.87 -3.82
N ILE A 51 -6.85 13.35 -3.24
CA ILE A 51 -5.77 12.67 -3.98
C ILE A 51 -6.30 11.41 -4.67
N LYS A 52 -7.19 10.62 -4.03
CA LYS A 52 -7.80 9.43 -4.66
C LYS A 52 -8.63 9.78 -5.92
N SER A 53 -9.31 10.93 -5.91
CA SER A 53 -10.19 11.35 -7.01
C SER A 53 -9.50 12.17 -8.09
N ASP A 54 -8.33 12.74 -7.83
CA ASP A 54 -7.61 13.62 -8.76
C ASP A 54 -6.70 12.84 -9.71
N THR A 55 -7.12 12.66 -10.96
CA THR A 55 -6.30 12.04 -12.03
C THR A 55 -5.63 13.06 -12.95
N SER A 56 -5.70 14.35 -12.60
CA SER A 56 -5.10 15.42 -13.39
C SER A 56 -3.57 15.42 -13.25
N ASN A 57 -2.88 16.22 -14.07
CA ASN A 57 -1.43 16.39 -13.98
C ASN A 57 -0.95 17.07 -12.70
N GLN A 58 -1.87 17.59 -11.88
CA GLN A 58 -1.57 18.21 -10.60
C GLN A 58 -1.26 17.16 -9.53
N ASN A 59 -1.91 15.99 -9.60
CA ASN A 59 -1.62 14.86 -8.71
C ASN A 59 -0.35 14.12 -9.14
N LYS A 60 0.80 14.67 -8.74
CA LYS A 60 2.12 14.08 -9.05
C LYS A 60 2.29 12.65 -8.52
N LEU A 61 1.69 12.31 -7.37
CA LEU A 61 1.70 10.95 -6.84
C LEU A 61 0.99 9.97 -7.78
N TYR A 62 -0.24 10.29 -8.18
CA TYR A 62 -0.98 9.45 -9.13
C TYR A 62 -0.27 9.37 -10.47
N LYS A 63 0.27 10.48 -10.97
CA LYS A 63 0.95 10.50 -12.27
C LYS A 63 2.22 9.66 -12.27
N GLU A 64 2.99 9.67 -11.19
CA GLU A 64 4.16 8.80 -11.09
C GLU A 64 3.76 7.33 -10.99
N PHE A 65 2.72 7.01 -10.21
CA PHE A 65 2.16 5.66 -10.14
C PHE A 65 1.66 5.15 -11.51
N GLU A 66 0.86 5.95 -12.20
CA GLU A 66 0.33 5.70 -13.55
C GLU A 66 1.49 5.52 -14.55
N ARG A 67 2.52 6.36 -14.48
CA ARG A 67 3.72 6.25 -15.30
C ARG A 67 4.41 4.91 -15.07
N ILE A 68 4.62 4.47 -13.83
CA ILE A 68 5.29 3.19 -13.56
C ILE A 68 4.46 2.02 -14.10
N PHE A 69 3.13 2.04 -13.92
CA PHE A 69 2.22 0.99 -14.40
C PHE A 69 2.19 0.87 -15.93
N THR A 70 2.22 2.01 -16.63
CA THR A 70 2.07 2.09 -18.09
C THR A 70 3.40 2.11 -18.84
N SER A 71 4.51 2.46 -18.19
CA SER A 71 5.80 2.57 -18.86
C SER A 71 6.33 1.23 -19.35
N GLY A 72 7.11 1.28 -20.43
CA GLY A 72 7.90 0.14 -20.91
C GLY A 72 9.14 -0.17 -20.04
N LYS A 73 9.33 0.54 -18.92
CA LYS A 73 10.46 0.33 -18.01
C LYS A 73 10.20 -0.89 -17.12
N ILE A 74 10.51 -2.06 -17.66
CA ILE A 74 10.22 -3.37 -17.06
C ILE A 74 10.71 -3.44 -15.60
N LYS A 75 11.92 -2.95 -15.29
CA LYS A 75 12.49 -3.01 -13.93
C LYS A 75 11.68 -2.22 -12.89
N GLU A 76 11.30 -0.98 -13.19
CA GLU A 76 10.51 -0.15 -12.26
C GLU A 76 9.14 -0.77 -12.01
N LYS A 77 8.50 -1.22 -13.10
CA LYS A 77 7.21 -1.89 -13.06
C LYS A 77 7.25 -3.18 -12.24
N THR A 78 8.23 -4.05 -12.48
CA THR A 78 8.42 -5.30 -11.73
C THR A 78 8.67 -5.04 -10.25
N ASN A 79 9.45 -4.01 -9.89
CA ASN A 79 9.69 -3.68 -8.48
C ASN A 79 8.38 -3.25 -7.77
N LEU A 80 7.62 -2.33 -8.38
CA LEU A 80 6.35 -1.88 -7.82
C LEU A 80 5.35 -3.04 -7.72
N TRP A 81 5.27 -3.88 -8.75
CA TRP A 81 4.43 -5.08 -8.78
C TRP A 81 4.77 -6.06 -7.67
N ASN A 82 6.05 -6.38 -7.48
CA ASN A 82 6.49 -7.24 -6.37
C ASN A 82 6.15 -6.61 -5.02
N ASN A 83 6.32 -5.30 -4.85
CA ASN A 83 5.97 -4.62 -3.60
C ASN A 83 4.46 -4.70 -3.31
N ILE A 84 3.61 -4.55 -4.32
CA ILE A 84 2.15 -4.67 -4.18
C ILE A 84 1.73 -6.12 -3.87
N GLU A 85 2.32 -7.10 -4.57
CA GLU A 85 2.08 -8.53 -4.31
C GLU A 85 2.46 -8.88 -2.86
N GLN A 86 3.62 -8.44 -2.39
CA GLN A 86 4.07 -8.72 -1.04
C GLN A 86 3.25 -7.97 0.02
N LEU A 87 2.80 -6.73 -0.26
CA LEU A 87 1.88 -6.01 0.60
C LEU A 87 0.56 -6.78 0.77
N HIS A 88 0.01 -7.34 -0.32
CA HIS A 88 -1.21 -8.14 -0.26
C HIS A 88 -1.07 -9.31 0.72
N PHE A 89 -0.01 -10.12 0.58
CA PHE A 89 0.22 -11.25 1.47
C PHE A 89 0.46 -10.81 2.92
N ALA A 90 1.21 -9.72 3.13
CA ALA A 90 1.44 -9.17 4.47
C ALA A 90 0.12 -8.72 5.14
N LEU A 91 -0.78 -8.06 4.40
CA LEU A 91 -2.08 -7.62 4.92
C LEU A 91 -3.01 -8.80 5.27
N VAL A 92 -3.00 -9.86 4.46
CA VAL A 92 -3.76 -11.08 4.73
C VAL A 92 -3.32 -11.73 6.03
N GLN A 93 -2.01 -11.75 6.32
CA GLN A 93 -1.48 -12.30 7.58
C GLN A 93 -1.70 -11.38 8.78
N ALA A 94 -1.57 -10.07 8.59
CA ALA A 94 -1.66 -9.09 9.67
C ALA A 94 -3.10 -8.83 10.16
N GLU A 95 -4.10 -9.05 9.29
CA GLU A 95 -5.53 -8.84 9.58
C GLU A 95 -5.86 -7.46 10.19
N LEU A 96 -5.15 -6.42 9.74
CA LEU A 96 -5.31 -5.06 10.25
C LEU A 96 -6.72 -4.52 10.02
N LYS A 97 -7.23 -3.78 10.99
CA LYS A 97 -8.57 -3.19 10.96
C LYS A 97 -8.51 -1.69 10.79
N TYR A 98 -9.43 -1.11 10.04
CA TYR A 98 -9.46 0.33 9.82
C TYR A 98 -9.41 1.13 11.12
N SER A 99 -8.63 2.21 11.13
CA SER A 99 -8.59 3.16 12.23
C SER A 99 -9.82 4.08 12.19
N GLY A 100 -10.55 4.18 13.31
CA GLY A 100 -11.70 5.08 13.48
C GLY A 100 -13.06 4.38 13.60
N SER A 101 -14.12 5.19 13.78
CA SER A 101 -15.48 4.72 14.05
C SER A 101 -16.36 4.60 12.79
N ASN A 102 -17.40 3.77 12.88
CA ASN A 102 -18.49 3.60 11.89
C ASN A 102 -18.10 2.86 10.60
N ILE A 103 -17.20 1.87 10.71
CA ILE A 103 -16.94 0.90 9.64
C ILE A 103 -17.68 -0.39 9.99
N PRO A 104 -18.52 -0.93 9.08
CA PRO A 104 -19.25 -2.16 9.32
C PRO A 104 -18.32 -3.33 9.66
N SER A 105 -18.77 -4.24 10.53
CA SER A 105 -17.95 -5.35 11.04
C SER A 105 -17.40 -6.24 9.93
N GLU A 106 -18.20 -6.46 8.90
CA GLU A 106 -17.92 -7.23 7.70
C GLU A 106 -16.82 -6.61 6.83
N TYR A 107 -16.60 -5.29 6.94
CA TYR A 107 -15.57 -4.55 6.20
C TYR A 107 -14.48 -3.99 7.11
N SER A 108 -14.41 -4.48 8.35
CA SER A 108 -13.50 -3.92 9.36
C SER A 108 -12.03 -4.13 9.04
N LYS A 109 -11.67 -5.22 8.34
CA LYS A 109 -10.31 -5.53 7.90
C LYS A 109 -10.00 -4.81 6.59
N PHE A 110 -8.85 -4.13 6.50
CA PHE A 110 -8.40 -3.53 5.24
C PHE A 110 -7.34 -4.38 4.57
N ASN A 111 -7.60 -4.72 3.31
CA ASN A 111 -6.66 -5.39 2.41
C ASN A 111 -7.07 -5.06 0.96
N LEU A 112 -6.36 -5.60 -0.03
CA LEU A 112 -6.69 -5.32 -1.44
C LEU A 112 -8.05 -5.90 -1.89
N GLU A 113 -8.62 -6.85 -1.16
CA GLU A 113 -9.94 -7.43 -1.46
C GLU A 113 -11.10 -6.63 -0.87
N ASN A 114 -10.81 -5.79 0.12
CA ASN A 114 -11.79 -4.98 0.81
C ASN A 114 -11.22 -3.59 1.13
N VAL A 115 -11.06 -2.75 0.11
CA VAL A 115 -10.50 -1.42 0.28
C VAL A 115 -11.55 -0.32 0.18
N LEU A 116 -11.56 0.57 1.17
CA LEU A 116 -12.42 1.73 1.29
C LEU A 116 -11.98 2.84 0.32
N ILE A 117 -12.63 2.89 -0.83
CA ILE A 117 -12.36 3.92 -1.85
C ILE A 117 -13.15 5.22 -1.60
N ASP A 118 -14.35 5.11 -1.00
CA ASP A 118 -15.27 6.23 -0.79
C ASP A 118 -15.56 6.43 0.71
N PHE A 119 -14.68 7.17 1.37
CA PHE A 119 -14.78 7.39 2.82
C PHE A 119 -16.09 8.05 3.27
N PRO A 120 -16.65 9.06 2.57
CA PRO A 120 -17.98 9.58 2.88
C PRO A 120 -19.08 8.51 3.01
N ASN A 121 -19.03 7.48 2.16
CA ASN A 121 -20.01 6.39 2.15
C ASN A 121 -19.56 5.13 2.91
N LYS A 122 -18.57 5.22 3.81
CA LYS A 122 -17.95 4.07 4.52
C LYS A 122 -18.89 3.16 5.31
N THR A 123 -20.13 3.58 5.59
CA THR A 123 -21.15 2.74 6.24
C THR A 123 -21.88 1.83 5.24
N ASN A 124 -21.68 2.03 3.94
CA ASN A 124 -22.32 1.30 2.85
C ASN A 124 -21.30 0.43 2.12
N SER A 125 -21.70 -0.77 1.72
CA SER A 125 -20.85 -1.71 0.97
C SER A 125 -20.34 -1.13 -0.36
N VAL A 126 -21.07 -0.18 -0.97
CA VAL A 126 -20.65 0.47 -2.23
C VAL A 126 -19.33 1.26 -2.11
N ALA A 127 -18.94 1.62 -0.88
CA ALA A 127 -17.70 2.32 -0.61
C ALA A 127 -16.45 1.42 -0.63
N TYR A 128 -16.65 0.11 -0.63
CA TYR A 128 -15.58 -0.88 -0.59
C TYR A 128 -15.42 -1.56 -1.94
N GLN A 129 -14.18 -1.84 -2.32
CA GLN A 129 -13.88 -2.54 -3.57
C GLN A 129 -12.91 -3.68 -3.36
N ASN A 130 -13.15 -4.75 -4.13
CA ASN A 130 -12.20 -5.82 -4.34
C ASN A 130 -11.33 -5.49 -5.56
N LEU A 131 -10.04 -5.29 -5.32
CA LEU A 131 -9.05 -5.03 -6.36
C LEU A 131 -8.41 -6.31 -6.90
N VAL A 132 -8.67 -7.47 -6.29
CA VAL A 132 -8.09 -8.77 -6.63
C VAL A 132 -9.06 -9.61 -7.45
N ILE A 133 -8.56 -10.20 -8.53
CA ILE A 133 -9.33 -11.13 -9.37
C ILE A 133 -8.95 -12.56 -9.03
N HIS A 134 -9.81 -13.24 -8.28
CA HIS A 134 -9.65 -14.67 -8.01
C HIS A 134 -9.92 -15.51 -9.27
N ASN A 135 -9.21 -16.64 -9.38
CA ASN A 135 -9.34 -17.56 -10.52
C ASN A 135 -9.13 -16.87 -11.88
N ALA A 136 -8.29 -15.83 -11.94
CA ALA A 136 -8.02 -15.10 -13.17
C ALA A 136 -7.21 -15.90 -14.19
N LYS A 137 -6.51 -16.95 -13.75
CA LYS A 137 -5.60 -17.75 -14.56
C LYS A 137 -6.18 -19.11 -14.92
N THR A 138 -5.76 -19.62 -16.07
CA THR A 138 -5.98 -21.01 -16.50
C THR A 138 -5.07 -21.95 -15.71
N ARG A 139 -5.30 -23.27 -15.81
CA ARG A 139 -4.41 -24.27 -15.21
C ARG A 139 -2.95 -24.17 -15.71
N ALA A 140 -2.75 -23.61 -16.89
CA ALA A 140 -1.43 -23.36 -17.49
C ALA A 140 -0.78 -22.04 -17.04
N GLY A 141 -1.40 -21.30 -16.10
CA GLY A 141 -0.87 -20.04 -15.57
C GLY A 141 -1.12 -18.79 -16.43
N LYS A 142 -1.71 -18.94 -17.63
CA LYS A 142 -2.09 -17.80 -18.49
C LYS A 142 -3.37 -17.13 -18.00
N LEU A 143 -3.45 -15.80 -18.06
CA LEU A 143 -4.70 -15.05 -17.84
C LEU A 143 -5.82 -15.56 -18.75
N LYS A 144 -7.04 -15.66 -18.21
CA LYS A 144 -8.25 -15.93 -18.98
C LYS A 144 -8.59 -14.72 -19.84
N THR A 145 -9.17 -14.96 -21.02
CA THR A 145 -9.46 -13.92 -22.02
C THR A 145 -10.34 -12.78 -21.47
N GLN A 146 -11.28 -13.09 -20.57
CA GLN A 146 -12.12 -12.08 -19.91
C GLN A 146 -11.37 -11.11 -18.97
N TYR A 147 -10.11 -11.42 -18.65
CA TYR A 147 -9.22 -10.61 -17.81
C TYR A 147 -7.98 -10.15 -18.60
N ALA A 148 -8.06 -10.04 -19.93
CA ALA A 148 -6.92 -9.66 -20.77
C ALA A 148 -6.30 -8.30 -20.41
N ASN A 149 -7.11 -7.38 -19.86
CA ASN A 149 -6.65 -6.05 -19.44
C ASN A 149 -6.30 -5.97 -17.94
N ALA A 150 -6.42 -7.07 -17.20
CA ALA A 150 -6.03 -7.12 -15.80
C ALA A 150 -4.50 -7.04 -15.64
N HIS A 151 -4.03 -6.61 -14.47
CA HIS A 151 -2.60 -6.58 -14.19
C HIS A 151 -2.18 -7.87 -13.51
N ASP A 152 -1.40 -8.70 -14.21
CA ASP A 152 -0.84 -9.95 -13.69
C ASP A 152 0.51 -9.69 -13.00
N LEU A 153 0.51 -9.72 -11.67
CA LEU A 153 1.66 -9.48 -10.82
C LEU A 153 2.37 -10.79 -10.41
N GLY A 154 2.03 -11.94 -11.01
CA GLY A 154 2.57 -13.24 -10.61
C GLY A 154 1.52 -14.08 -9.88
N ASN A 155 1.55 -14.14 -8.56
CA ASN A 155 0.53 -14.86 -7.79
C ASN A 155 -0.72 -14.02 -7.51
N LEU A 156 -0.64 -12.71 -7.80
CA LEU A 156 -1.71 -11.76 -7.63
C LEU A 156 -2.15 -11.22 -9.00
N VAL A 157 -3.47 -11.12 -9.23
CA VAL A 157 -4.03 -10.46 -10.41
C VAL A 157 -4.94 -9.34 -9.95
N LEU A 158 -4.66 -8.12 -10.43
CA LEU A 158 -5.42 -6.92 -10.07
C LEU A 158 -6.39 -6.50 -11.17
N VAL A 159 -7.45 -5.79 -10.79
CA VAL A 159 -8.40 -5.13 -11.70
C VAL A 159 -7.70 -4.22 -12.70
N GLU A 160 -8.31 -4.00 -13.87
CA GLU A 160 -7.73 -3.15 -14.94
C GLU A 160 -7.53 -1.68 -14.50
N ASP A 161 -8.44 -1.16 -13.69
CA ASP A 161 -8.54 0.27 -13.34
C ASP A 161 -7.39 0.71 -12.41
N ILE A 162 -6.40 1.37 -13.00
CA ILE A 162 -5.21 1.89 -12.31
C ILE A 162 -5.59 2.92 -11.24
N GLN A 163 -6.62 3.74 -11.45
CA GLN A 163 -7.06 4.73 -10.47
C GLN A 163 -7.61 4.04 -9.21
N LYS A 164 -8.39 2.97 -9.37
CA LYS A 164 -8.88 2.17 -8.24
C LYS A 164 -7.74 1.50 -7.47
N ILE A 165 -6.76 0.95 -8.18
CA ILE A 165 -5.57 0.36 -7.55
C ILE A 165 -4.82 1.42 -6.75
N PHE A 166 -4.53 2.58 -7.35
CA PHE A 166 -3.87 3.69 -6.67
C PHE A 166 -4.65 4.13 -5.43
N SER A 167 -5.96 4.33 -5.58
CA SER A 167 -6.83 4.79 -4.50
C SER A 167 -6.84 3.81 -3.33
N GLY A 168 -6.88 2.52 -3.63
CA GLY A 168 -6.84 1.48 -2.60
C GLY A 168 -5.49 1.41 -1.88
N LEU A 169 -4.39 1.46 -2.62
CA LEU A 169 -3.05 1.48 -2.04
C LEU A 169 -2.83 2.72 -1.16
N LEU A 170 -3.26 3.90 -1.62
CA LEU A 170 -3.16 5.13 -0.83
C LEU A 170 -3.98 5.06 0.45
N GLU A 171 -5.20 4.51 0.40
CA GLU A 171 -6.01 4.30 1.61
C GLU A 171 -5.30 3.35 2.59
N ILE A 172 -4.75 2.23 2.12
CA ILE A 172 -4.01 1.28 2.96
C ILE A 172 -2.80 1.97 3.61
N ILE A 173 -1.99 2.69 2.83
CA ILE A 173 -0.81 3.41 3.33
C ILE A 173 -1.24 4.44 4.40
N TYR A 174 -2.33 5.15 4.16
CA TYR A 174 -2.90 6.08 5.14
C TYR A 174 -3.33 5.39 6.44
N GLN A 175 -4.02 4.25 6.35
CA GLN A 175 -4.43 3.48 7.53
C GLN A 175 -3.23 2.98 8.34
N VAL A 176 -2.20 2.45 7.67
CA VAL A 176 -0.96 2.01 8.33
C VAL A 176 -0.27 3.17 9.03
N ARG A 177 -0.22 4.36 8.42
CA ARG A 177 0.26 5.57 9.10
C ARG A 177 -0.57 5.89 10.34
N CYS A 178 -1.89 5.85 10.24
CA CYS A 178 -2.77 6.12 11.38
C CYS A 178 -2.48 5.15 12.54
N HIS A 179 -2.33 3.85 12.27
CA HIS A 179 -1.98 2.88 13.32
C HIS A 179 -0.64 3.17 13.98
N LEU A 180 0.38 3.54 13.21
CA LEU A 180 1.69 3.88 13.74
C LEU A 180 1.65 5.14 14.61
N VAL A 181 1.03 6.21 14.12
CA VAL A 181 0.96 7.50 14.85
C VAL A 181 0.10 7.39 16.11
N HIS A 182 -0.97 6.59 16.07
CA HIS A 182 -1.82 6.36 17.25
C HIS A 182 -1.30 5.26 18.17
N GLY A 183 -0.16 4.62 17.85
CA GLY A 183 0.42 3.55 18.66
C GLY A 183 -0.45 2.28 18.74
N SER A 184 -1.36 2.09 17.79
CA SER A 184 -2.26 0.93 17.73
C SER A 184 -1.77 -0.20 16.84
N LEU A 185 -0.62 -0.02 16.17
CA LEU A 185 0.05 -1.09 15.45
C LEU A 185 0.91 -1.93 16.41
N SER A 186 0.60 -3.21 16.57
CA SER A 186 1.46 -4.12 17.33
C SER A 186 2.81 -4.33 16.61
N PRO A 187 3.95 -4.38 17.30
CA PRO A 187 5.27 -4.54 16.68
C PRO A 187 5.57 -6.00 16.33
N THR A 188 4.72 -6.63 15.52
CA THR A 188 4.90 -8.02 15.06
C THR A 188 5.67 -8.07 13.74
N PRO A 189 6.30 -9.21 13.39
CA PRO A 189 6.95 -9.38 12.09
C PRO A 189 6.01 -9.13 10.90
N GLU A 190 4.75 -9.52 11.00
CA GLU A 190 3.73 -9.37 9.96
C GLU A 190 3.41 -7.88 9.74
N ASN A 191 3.18 -7.15 10.83
CA ASN A 191 2.93 -5.71 10.78
C ASN A 191 4.16 -4.94 10.27
N HIS A 192 5.36 -5.39 10.62
CA HIS A 192 6.59 -4.82 10.08
C HIS A 192 6.68 -4.97 8.56
N GLU A 193 6.30 -6.12 7.99
CA GLU A 193 6.26 -6.30 6.54
C GLU A 193 5.22 -5.40 5.87
N VAL A 194 4.04 -5.21 6.49
CA VAL A 194 3.05 -4.23 5.99
C VAL A 194 3.66 -2.83 5.92
N VAL A 195 4.30 -2.36 6.98
CA VAL A 195 4.96 -1.03 7.03
C VAL A 195 6.04 -0.91 5.97
N LYS A 196 6.89 -1.93 5.82
CA LYS A 196 7.95 -1.99 4.82
C LYS A 196 7.40 -1.84 3.40
N TYR A 197 6.37 -2.59 3.02
CA TYR A 197 5.83 -2.51 1.67
C TYR A 197 5.02 -1.23 1.42
N CYS A 198 4.35 -0.68 2.44
CA CYS A 198 3.78 0.67 2.37
C CYS A 198 4.86 1.73 2.12
N TYR A 199 6.02 1.64 2.78
CA TYR A 199 7.16 2.51 2.53
C TYR A 199 7.68 2.38 1.10
N LEU A 200 7.95 1.16 0.62
CA LEU A 200 8.54 0.94 -0.70
C LEU A 200 7.62 1.44 -1.83
N ILE A 201 6.30 1.21 -1.71
CA ILE A 201 5.31 1.70 -2.68
C ILE A 201 5.24 3.23 -2.65
N LEU A 202 5.15 3.84 -1.47
CA LEU A 202 5.11 5.29 -1.35
C LEU A 202 6.41 5.93 -1.86
N TRP A 203 7.55 5.27 -1.63
CA TRP A 203 8.86 5.72 -2.09
C TRP A 203 8.92 5.74 -3.62
N ASP A 204 8.46 4.67 -4.27
CA ASP A 204 8.37 4.60 -5.73
C ASP A 204 7.48 5.71 -6.32
N CYS A 205 6.41 6.10 -5.63
CA CYS A 205 5.54 7.20 -6.06
C CYS A 205 6.15 8.60 -5.83
N LEU A 206 6.91 8.81 -4.76
CA LEU A 206 7.47 10.13 -4.41
C LEU A 206 8.77 10.43 -5.17
N LYS A 207 9.65 9.44 -5.33
CA LYS A 207 10.97 9.64 -5.94
C LYS A 207 10.89 10.28 -7.32
N GLY A 208 9.84 9.99 -8.10
CA GLY A 208 9.67 10.51 -9.46
C GLY A 208 9.49 12.03 -9.56
N PHE A 209 9.25 12.73 -8.45
CA PHE A 209 9.18 14.19 -8.43
C PHE A 209 9.86 14.84 -7.23
N CYS A 210 10.58 14.06 -6.42
CA CYS A 210 11.38 14.54 -5.29
C CYS A 210 12.89 14.36 -5.49
N ASP A 211 13.32 13.48 -6.40
CA ASP A 211 14.71 13.35 -6.87
C ASP A 211 14.98 14.28 -8.07
#